data_AF-A0A953BS60-F1
#
_entry.id   AF-A0A953BS60-F1
#
_cell.length_a   1.000
_cell.length_b   1.000
_cell.length_c   1.000
_cell.angle_alpha   90.00
_cell.angle_beta   90.00
_cell.angle_gamma   90.00
#
_symmetry.space_group_name_H-M   'P 1'
#
loop_
_entity.id
_entity.type
_entity.pdbx_description
1 polymer ?
#
loop_
_entity_poly.entity_id
_entity_poly.type
_entity_poly.pdbx_seq_one_letter_code
_entity_poly.pdbx_strand_id
1 'polypeptide(L)'
;MTRQATIADSGPARQVAGACGVRGVRWRISPDALRAYAPAIVNGRSAELTAAELFIDLDPPRAVLVLISARGDRAEHALPLAAAAPEIVRDEPRGLLHIDLPGVLAMCLRANGDRRAALVYAHTPLLAAIGLPGGVYDVPVLVENGVD
;
A
#
# COMPACT_ATOMS: atom_id res chain seq x y z
N MET A 1 -40.34 -14.59 -16.72
CA MET A 1 -39.86 -14.29 -15.34
C MET A 1 -38.39 -13.96 -15.43
N THR A 2 -38.07 -12.67 -15.49
CA THR A 2 -36.71 -12.16 -15.73
C THR A 2 -36.01 -12.06 -14.37
N ARG A 3 -35.00 -12.89 -14.11
CA ARG A 3 -34.15 -12.77 -12.91
C ARG A 3 -33.27 -11.52 -13.06
N GLN A 4 -33.68 -10.46 -12.40
CA GLN A 4 -32.86 -9.27 -12.19
C GLN A 4 -31.79 -9.66 -11.15
N ALA A 5 -30.57 -9.93 -11.61
CA ALA A 5 -29.44 -10.10 -10.73
C ALA A 5 -29.05 -8.71 -10.21
N THR A 6 -29.50 -8.39 -9.01
CA THR A 6 -29.03 -7.22 -8.26
C THR A 6 -27.54 -7.43 -7.98
N ILE A 7 -26.67 -6.80 -8.79
CA ILE A 7 -25.25 -6.70 -8.49
C ILE A 7 -25.17 -5.79 -7.27
N ALA A 8 -24.98 -6.41 -6.10
CA ALA A 8 -24.72 -5.70 -4.86
C ALA A 8 -23.47 -4.85 -5.07
N ASP A 9 -23.68 -3.55 -4.96
CA ASP A 9 -22.70 -2.47 -5.07
C ASP A 9 -21.65 -2.63 -3.96
N SER A 10 -20.71 -3.54 -4.21
CA SER A 10 -19.49 -3.69 -3.41
C SER A 10 -18.55 -2.65 -3.99
N GLY A 11 -18.32 -1.57 -3.25
CA GLY A 11 -17.51 -0.46 -3.73
C GLY A 11 -16.17 -0.92 -4.33
N PRO A 12 -15.57 -0.12 -5.23
CA PRO A 12 -14.41 -0.53 -6.03
C PRO A 12 -13.29 -1.16 -5.18
N ALA A 13 -12.98 -0.59 -4.02
CA ALA A 13 -11.94 -1.09 -3.11
C ALA A 13 -12.15 -2.56 -2.69
N ARG A 14 -13.39 -2.91 -2.33
CA ARG A 14 -13.79 -4.26 -1.93
C ARG A 14 -13.74 -5.24 -3.11
N GLN A 15 -13.94 -4.74 -4.34
CA GLN A 15 -13.76 -5.55 -5.55
C GLN A 15 -12.28 -5.85 -5.84
N VAL A 16 -11.34 -4.95 -5.51
CA VAL A 16 -9.89 -5.25 -5.61
C VAL A 16 -9.50 -6.34 -4.62
N ALA A 17 -9.85 -6.14 -3.35
CA ALA A 17 -9.52 -7.09 -2.29
C ALA A 17 -10.13 -8.47 -2.55
N GLY A 18 -11.37 -8.51 -3.08
CA GLY A 18 -12.05 -9.74 -3.44
C GLY A 18 -11.56 -10.41 -4.73
N ALA A 19 -11.21 -9.63 -5.77
CA ALA A 19 -10.86 -10.20 -7.08
C ALA A 19 -9.42 -10.70 -7.19
N CYS A 20 -8.49 -10.11 -6.43
CA CYS A 20 -7.06 -10.43 -6.51
C CYS A 20 -6.45 -10.91 -5.19
N GLY A 21 -7.24 -10.98 -4.11
CA GLY A 21 -6.74 -11.38 -2.79
C GLY A 21 -5.74 -10.40 -2.18
N VAL A 22 -5.66 -9.17 -2.70
CA VAL A 22 -4.71 -8.13 -2.26
C VAL A 22 -5.37 -7.26 -1.21
N ARG A 23 -4.82 -7.23 -0.01
CA ARG A 23 -5.21 -6.32 1.08
C ARG A 23 -4.61 -4.93 0.86
N GLY A 24 -3.36 -4.89 0.43
CA GLY A 24 -2.61 -3.65 0.38
C GLY A 24 -1.21 -3.82 -0.17
N VAL A 25 -0.41 -2.79 0.02
CA VAL A 25 0.99 -2.79 -0.38
C VAL A 25 1.85 -2.22 0.74
N ARG A 26 3.07 -2.72 0.86
CA ARG A 26 4.02 -2.32 1.89
C ARG A 26 5.35 -1.92 1.26
N TRP A 27 5.92 -0.83 1.75
CA TRP A 27 7.32 -0.48 1.54
C TRP A 27 8.09 -0.65 2.83
N ARG A 28 9.29 -1.22 2.74
CA ARG A 28 10.25 -1.19 3.83
C ARG A 28 11.24 -0.06 3.58
N ILE A 29 11.56 0.68 4.63
CA ILE A 29 12.42 1.85 4.59
C ILE A 29 13.62 1.55 5.48
N SER A 30 14.81 1.70 4.92
CA SER A 30 16.04 1.45 5.66
C SER A 30 16.22 2.48 6.78
N PRO A 31 16.88 2.11 7.89
CA PRO A 31 17.15 3.05 8.97
C PRO A 31 18.04 4.21 8.52
N ASP A 32 18.91 3.99 7.52
CA ASP A 32 19.76 5.04 6.96
C ASP A 32 18.94 6.06 6.16
N ALA A 33 17.93 5.61 5.40
CA ALA A 33 17.01 6.50 4.70
C ALA A 33 16.23 7.39 5.65
N LEU A 34 15.73 6.84 6.76
CA LEU A 34 15.01 7.61 7.79
C LEU A 34 15.90 8.70 8.40
N ARG A 35 17.16 8.37 8.69
CA ARG A 35 18.13 9.31 9.27
C ARG A 35 18.50 10.43 8.31
N ALA A 36 18.72 10.09 7.04
CA ALA A 36 19.14 11.04 6.03
C ALA A 36 18.02 12.00 5.61
N TYR A 37 16.77 11.50 5.53
CA TYR A 37 15.71 12.22 4.82
C TYR A 37 14.49 12.56 5.68
N ALA A 38 14.27 11.87 6.81
CA ALA A 38 13.08 12.07 7.66
C ALA A 38 13.41 12.30 9.15
N PRO A 39 14.34 13.21 9.52
CA PRO A 39 14.77 13.39 10.91
C PRO A 39 13.65 13.81 11.87
N ALA A 40 12.63 14.53 11.36
CA ALA A 40 11.48 14.97 12.14
C ALA A 40 10.61 13.80 12.63
N ILE A 41 10.47 12.75 11.81
CA ILE A 41 9.69 11.54 12.14
C ILE A 41 10.37 10.73 13.23
N VAL A 42 11.70 10.74 13.18
CA VAL A 42 12.54 9.98 14.07
C VAL A 42 12.60 10.62 15.47
N ASN A 43 12.32 11.93 15.58
CA ASN A 43 12.19 12.68 16.85
C ASN A 43 13.28 12.34 17.89
N GLY A 44 14.55 12.30 17.46
CA GLY A 44 15.70 11.98 18.31
C GLY A 44 15.92 10.50 18.63
N ARG A 45 15.02 9.59 18.20
CA ARG A 45 15.11 8.13 18.44
C ARG A 45 15.88 7.39 17.33
N SER A 46 16.71 8.10 16.56
CA SER A 46 17.36 7.57 15.34
C SER A 46 18.27 6.38 15.60
N ALA A 47 18.94 6.38 16.75
CA ALA A 47 19.80 5.29 17.19
C ALA A 47 19.01 4.04 17.61
N GLU A 48 17.73 4.18 17.94
CA GLU A 48 16.88 3.07 18.40
C GLU A 48 16.15 2.38 17.25
N LEU A 49 15.98 3.05 16.10
CA LEU A 49 15.22 2.52 14.96
C LEU A 49 16.07 1.62 14.07
N THR A 50 15.52 0.45 13.74
CA THR A 50 16.15 -0.55 12.86
C THR A 50 15.47 -0.66 11.51
N ALA A 51 14.21 -0.25 11.39
CA ALA A 51 13.48 -0.16 10.13
C ALA A 51 12.26 0.74 10.29
N ALA A 52 11.69 1.17 9.16
CA ALA A 52 10.30 1.58 9.11
C ALA A 52 9.57 0.87 7.97
N GLU A 53 8.25 0.77 8.10
CA GLU A 53 7.39 0.22 7.06
C GLU A 53 6.26 1.21 6.79
N LEU A 54 6.04 1.55 5.53
CA LEU A 54 4.80 2.20 5.11
C LEU A 54 3.87 1.13 4.58
N PHE A 55 2.72 0.97 5.21
CA PHE A 55 1.66 0.09 4.75
C PHE A 55 0.46 0.91 4.28
N ILE A 56 -0.09 0.56 3.12
CA ILE A 56 -1.34 1.11 2.59
C ILE A 56 -2.34 -0.03 2.47
N ASP A 57 -3.34 -0.03 3.35
CA ASP A 57 -4.52 -0.88 3.28
C ASP A 57 -5.51 -0.28 2.28
N LEU A 58 -6.20 -1.13 1.52
CA LEU A 58 -7.13 -0.71 0.47
C LEU A 58 -8.60 -0.77 0.92
N ASP A 59 -8.93 -1.56 1.95
CA ASP A 59 -10.33 -1.78 2.35
C ASP A 59 -10.52 -1.90 3.88
N PRO A 60 -10.91 -0.79 4.57
CA PRO A 60 -11.01 0.57 4.04
C PRO A 60 -9.62 1.20 3.80
N PRO A 61 -9.51 2.19 2.88
CA PRO A 61 -8.24 2.87 2.64
C PRO A 61 -7.62 3.47 3.91
N ARG A 62 -6.42 3.00 4.28
CA ARG A 62 -5.65 3.49 5.43
C ARG A 62 -4.16 3.45 5.11
N ALA A 63 -3.42 4.50 5.47
CA ALA A 63 -1.96 4.47 5.42
C ALA A 63 -1.36 4.53 6.83
N VAL A 64 -0.39 3.68 7.09
CA VAL A 64 0.27 3.52 8.38
C VAL A 64 1.76 3.51 8.18
N LEU A 65 2.46 4.43 8.84
CA LEU A 65 3.90 4.34 9.02
C LEU A 65 4.19 3.62 10.33
N VAL A 66 4.88 2.49 10.25
CA VAL A 66 5.31 1.70 11.41
C VAL A 66 6.80 1.92 11.61
N LEU A 67 7.18 2.47 12.75
CA LEU A 67 8.58 2.57 13.17
C LEU A 67 8.94 1.37 14.03
N ILE A 68 10.04 0.68 13.70
CA ILE A 68 10.47 -0.55 14.37
C ILE A 68 11.77 -0.27 15.12
N SER A 69 11.77 -0.51 16.44
CA SER A 69 12.95 -0.33 17.28
C SER A 69 13.84 -1.58 17.31
N ALA A 70 15.09 -1.43 17.77
CA ALA A 70 16.01 -2.56 17.99
C ALA A 70 15.51 -3.56 19.03
N ARG A 71 14.59 -3.14 19.92
CA ARG A 71 13.94 -4.00 20.91
C ARG A 71 12.71 -4.73 20.34
N GLY A 72 12.35 -4.45 19.09
CA GLY A 72 11.16 -4.98 18.44
C GLY A 72 9.89 -4.18 18.72
N ASP A 73 9.97 -3.05 19.41
CA ASP A 73 8.82 -2.18 19.65
C ASP A 73 8.32 -1.62 18.31
N ARG A 74 7.00 -1.61 18.13
CA ARG A 74 6.35 -1.08 16.92
C ARG A 74 5.52 0.14 17.30
N ALA A 75 5.90 1.30 16.77
CA ALA A 75 5.12 2.53 16.90
C ALA A 75 4.38 2.80 15.58
N GLU A 76 3.05 2.79 15.63
CA GLU A 76 2.20 3.08 14.47
C GLU A 76 1.83 4.56 14.41
N HIS A 77 1.98 5.14 13.22
CA HIS A 77 1.55 6.48 12.90
C HIS A 77 0.59 6.42 11.71
N ALA A 78 -0.70 6.66 11.96
CA ALA A 78 -1.68 6.79 10.90
C ALA A 78 -1.41 8.07 10.11
N LEU A 79 -1.26 7.95 8.79
CA LEU A 79 -1.12 9.10 7.91
C LEU A 79 -2.51 9.57 7.48
N PRO A 80 -2.79 10.89 7.52
CA PRO A 80 -4.08 11.40 7.09
C PRO A 80 -4.27 11.16 5.60
N LEU A 81 -5.39 10.55 5.24
CA LEU A 81 -5.78 10.32 3.85
C LEU A 81 -6.94 11.23 3.48
N ALA A 82 -6.74 12.04 2.43
CA ALA A 82 -7.85 12.67 1.71
C ALA A 82 -8.35 11.72 0.60
N ALA A 83 -8.52 10.44 0.93
CA ALA A 83 -8.76 9.39 -0.07
C ALA A 83 -10.15 9.55 -0.70
N ALA A 84 -10.16 9.75 -2.02
CA ALA A 84 -11.33 9.52 -2.85
C ALA A 84 -11.58 8.02 -3.01
N ALA A 85 -12.75 7.64 -3.56
CA ALA A 85 -12.99 6.26 -3.93
C ALA A 85 -11.90 5.77 -4.91
N PRO A 86 -11.36 4.54 -4.74
CA PRO A 86 -10.37 4.03 -5.67
C PRO A 86 -10.94 3.84 -7.07
N GLU A 87 -10.15 4.17 -8.07
CA GLU A 87 -10.41 3.88 -9.47
C GLU A 87 -9.70 2.59 -9.87
N ILE A 88 -10.40 1.75 -10.63
CA ILE A 88 -9.90 0.44 -11.04
C ILE A 88 -10.10 0.29 -12.54
N VAL A 89 -9.00 0.13 -13.26
CA VAL A 89 -9.00 -0.07 -14.71
C VAL A 89 -8.44 -1.46 -15.01
N ARG A 90 -9.24 -2.27 -15.73
CA ARG A 90 -8.85 -3.61 -16.19
C ARG A 90 -8.42 -3.53 -17.64
N ASP A 91 -7.16 -3.86 -17.91
CA ASP A 91 -6.61 -4.03 -19.25
C ASP A 91 -6.58 -5.53 -19.57
N GLU A 92 -7.73 -6.06 -20.00
CA GLU A 92 -7.92 -7.48 -20.33
C GLU A 92 -6.93 -7.99 -21.39
N PRO A 93 -6.63 -7.26 -22.49
CA PRO A 93 -5.65 -7.67 -23.48
C PRO A 93 -4.25 -7.98 -22.91
N ARG A 94 -3.87 -7.32 -21.82
CA ARG A 94 -2.54 -7.47 -21.19
C ARG A 94 -2.59 -8.22 -19.86
N GLY A 95 -3.77 -8.61 -19.39
CA GLY A 95 -3.97 -9.20 -18.07
C GLY A 95 -3.51 -8.29 -16.92
N LEU A 96 -3.59 -6.97 -17.14
CA LEU A 96 -3.15 -5.97 -16.16
C LEU A 96 -4.35 -5.37 -15.44
N LEU A 97 -4.16 -5.12 -14.15
CA LEU A 97 -5.10 -4.42 -13.29
C LEU A 97 -4.40 -3.17 -12.75
N HIS A 98 -4.94 -2.02 -13.10
CA HIS A 98 -4.48 -0.73 -12.60
C HIS A 98 -5.41 -0.28 -11.48
N ILE A 99 -4.83 0.11 -10.36
CA ILE A 99 -5.56 0.60 -9.19
C ILE A 99 -4.96 1.95 -8.84
N ASP A 100 -5.81 2.97 -8.86
CA ASP A 100 -5.46 4.32 -8.46
C ASP A 100 -6.30 4.72 -7.26
N LEU A 101 -5.63 5.13 -6.20
CA LEU A 101 -6.20 5.78 -5.03
C LEU A 101 -5.64 7.20 -5.03
N PRO A 102 -6.40 8.19 -5.54
CA PRO A 102 -5.88 9.52 -5.82
C PRO A 102 -5.16 10.15 -4.62
N GLY A 103 -3.93 10.60 -4.85
CA GLY A 103 -3.09 11.21 -3.82
C GLY A 103 -2.51 10.23 -2.78
N VAL A 104 -2.73 8.91 -2.94
CA VAL A 104 -2.32 7.89 -1.97
C VAL A 104 -1.51 6.78 -2.62
N LEU A 105 -2.00 6.15 -3.69
CA LEU A 105 -1.38 4.97 -4.28
C LEU A 105 -1.75 4.87 -5.76
N ALA A 106 -0.75 4.66 -6.61
CA ALA A 106 -0.95 4.12 -7.94
C ALA A 106 -0.23 2.79 -8.03
N MET A 107 -0.90 1.72 -8.44
CA MET A 107 -0.27 0.42 -8.64
C MET A 107 -0.81 -0.34 -9.84
N CYS A 108 0.04 -1.20 -10.38
CA CYS A 108 -0.32 -2.14 -11.43
C CYS A 108 0.01 -3.55 -10.99
N LEU A 109 -0.98 -4.41 -11.13
CA LEU A 109 -0.92 -5.82 -10.86
C LEU A 109 -1.04 -6.58 -12.17
N ARG A 110 -0.34 -7.71 -12.26
CA ARG A 110 -0.56 -8.70 -13.31
C ARG A 110 -1.27 -9.89 -12.69
N ALA A 111 -2.39 -10.29 -13.29
CA ALA A 111 -3.05 -11.53 -12.89
C ALA A 111 -2.21 -12.72 -13.36
N ASN A 112 -1.75 -13.55 -12.43
CA ASN A 112 -1.28 -14.89 -12.77
C ASN A 112 -2.49 -15.83 -12.64
N GLY A 113 -2.68 -16.76 -13.59
CA GLY A 113 -3.90 -17.58 -13.74
C GLY A 113 -4.32 -18.40 -12.51
N ASP A 114 -3.47 -18.43 -11.49
CA ASP A 114 -3.56 -19.05 -10.17
C ASP A 114 -4.13 -18.14 -9.06
N ARG A 115 -4.82 -17.05 -9.43
CA ARG A 115 -5.47 -16.05 -8.54
C ARG A 115 -4.52 -15.22 -7.67
N ARG A 116 -3.21 -15.43 -7.77
CA ARG A 116 -2.21 -14.56 -7.16
C ARG A 116 -1.84 -13.44 -8.12
N ALA A 117 -2.02 -12.20 -7.67
CA ALA A 117 -1.54 -11.05 -8.38
C ALA A 117 -0.03 -10.90 -8.20
N ALA A 118 0.71 -10.62 -9.27
CA ALA A 118 2.09 -10.17 -9.19
C ALA A 118 2.12 -8.64 -9.27
N LEU A 119 2.84 -7.99 -8.34
CA LEU A 119 3.06 -6.55 -8.41
C LEU A 119 4.02 -6.22 -9.55
N VAL A 120 3.55 -5.43 -10.51
CA VAL A 120 4.38 -4.91 -11.60
C VAL A 120 5.02 -3.60 -11.16
N TYR A 121 4.22 -2.70 -10.57
CA TYR A 121 4.72 -1.46 -9.98
C TYR A 121 3.77 -0.99 -8.88
N ALA A 122 4.30 -0.29 -7.87
CA ALA A 122 3.53 0.56 -6.98
C ALA A 122 4.29 1.85 -6.71
N HIS A 123 3.54 2.94 -6.63
CA HIS A 123 4.02 4.27 -6.33
C HIS A 123 3.08 4.92 -5.31
N THR A 124 3.63 5.61 -4.32
CA THR A 124 2.86 6.40 -3.37
C THR A 124 3.52 7.77 -3.17
N PRO A 125 2.77 8.89 -3.32
CA PRO A 125 3.28 10.22 -2.99
C PRO A 125 3.46 10.42 -1.47
N LEU A 126 2.91 9.52 -0.64
CA LEU A 126 3.00 9.64 0.82
C LEU A 126 4.45 9.53 1.32
N LEU A 127 5.29 8.75 0.62
CA LEU A 127 6.72 8.64 0.95
C LEU A 127 7.40 10.03 0.85
N ALA A 128 7.13 10.77 -0.22
CA ALA A 128 7.64 12.12 -0.37
C ALA A 128 7.05 13.09 0.68
N ALA A 129 5.77 12.94 1.03
CA ALA A 129 5.12 13.75 2.05
C ALA A 129 5.74 13.55 3.46
N ILE A 130 6.31 12.36 3.72
CA ILE A 130 7.05 12.06 4.95
C ILE A 130 8.56 12.34 4.82
N GLY A 131 8.96 13.07 3.79
CA GLY A 131 10.34 13.52 3.57
C GLY A 131 11.24 12.47 2.91
N LEU A 132 10.72 11.30 2.51
CA LEU A 132 11.51 10.24 1.88
C LEU A 132 11.46 10.38 0.34
N PRO A 133 12.55 10.81 -0.32
CA PRO A 133 12.59 10.91 -1.77
C PRO A 133 12.52 9.52 -2.43
N GLY A 134 12.10 9.50 -3.69
CA GLY A 134 12.04 8.27 -4.48
C GLY A 134 13.38 7.53 -4.54
N GLY A 135 13.35 6.20 -4.39
CA GLY A 135 14.53 5.33 -4.61
C GLY A 135 15.39 5.01 -3.38
N VAL A 136 14.98 5.43 -2.17
CA VAL A 136 15.71 5.15 -0.91
C VAL A 136 15.03 4.08 -0.02
N TYR A 137 14.01 3.42 -0.55
CA TYR A 137 13.20 2.40 0.11
C TYR A 137 13.23 1.11 -0.70
N ASP A 138 12.96 -0.01 -0.04
CA ASP A 138 12.91 -1.32 -0.67
C ASP A 138 11.75 -1.40 -1.68
N VAL A 139 11.86 -2.37 -2.60
CA VAL A 139 10.82 -2.66 -3.58
C VAL A 139 9.50 -2.94 -2.86
N PRO A 140 8.38 -2.31 -3.28
CA PRO A 140 7.08 -2.58 -2.67
C PRO A 140 6.73 -4.06 -2.77
N VAL A 141 6.06 -4.56 -1.73
CA VAL A 141 5.54 -5.93 -1.69
C VAL A 141 4.04 -5.90 -1.49
N LEU A 142 3.34 -6.83 -2.16
CA LEU A 142 1.92 -7.03 -1.91
C LEU A 142 1.71 -7.64 -0.54
N VAL A 143 0.62 -7.22 0.08
CA VAL A 143 0.09 -7.85 1.28
C VAL A 143 -1.20 -8.54 0.86
N GLU A 144 -1.23 -9.86 1.01
CA GLU A 144 -2.39 -10.69 0.68
C GLU A 144 -3.37 -10.77 1.86
N ASN A 145 -4.63 -11.08 1.59
CA ASN A 145 -5.63 -11.34 2.62
C ASN A 145 -5.28 -12.65 3.38
N GLY A 146 -4.88 -12.56 4.64
CA GLY A 146 -4.75 -13.72 5.55
C GLY A 146 -3.32 -14.16 5.91
N VAL A 147 -2.30 -13.34 5.67
CA VAL A 147 -0.93 -13.59 6.13
C VAL A 147 -0.38 -12.31 6.79
N ASP A 148 -0.12 -12.36 8.10
CA ASP A 148 0.67 -11.38 8.85
C ASP A 148 2.12 -11.87 9.01
#